data_AF-A0A486XV91-F1
#
_entry.id   AF-A0A486XV91-F1
#
_cell.length_a   1.000
_cell.length_b   1.000
_cell.length_c   1.000
_cell.angle_alpha   90.00
_cell.angle_beta   90.00
_cell.angle_gamma   90.00
#
_symmetry.space_group_name_H-M   'P 1'
#
loop_
_entity.id
_entity.type
_entity.pdbx_description
1 polymer ?
#
loop_
_entity_poly.entity_id
_entity_poly.type
_entity_poly.pdbx_seq_one_letter_code
_entity_poly.pdbx_strand_id
1 'polypeptide(L)'
;MGIDLAWHGVKPSGVALGRLYDQTLYVDQLLSEVLTNNQLCSIVRDYNALGVAIDAPLIINNQNGMRECERQIGQLYGAKGASCHTANLTLFPNATSVQLSELLQKHHYEHIVGARWQIEVYPHPAIIELFNLDYRLAYKKGKVAERKAGQLLLASYLQSLGEQLPFTLRIDNDLPVALTEAAINDLRGEQLKQNEDKLDAIVCLVIAALHLLNQTQVIGDDVSGYIVVPFATHVSSDSNDQKAIEIFELLATSVDAFKVSRGYISPESSAAERDHAFKEHLQLAEAFKRKTESLTVSEKITPVQKTVVKSSAALLCLTFLEQHPEGTLTKTEPTDYSLYQFAESILTFKSGVLEYMDRELEIESVIRNEAIKMSFVTEKQAKIVTHEALRKALARARKHLHQSTKTK
;
A
#
# COMPACT_ATOMS: atom_id res chain seq x y z
N MET A 1 -13.53 9.21 0.81
CA MET A 1 -13.56 10.68 1.01
C MET A 1 -12.12 11.17 1.11
N GLY A 2 -11.79 12.26 0.42
CA GLY A 2 -10.50 12.96 0.53
C GLY A 2 -10.67 14.32 1.20
N ILE A 3 -9.75 14.71 2.07
CA ILE A 3 -9.80 15.96 2.84
C ILE A 3 -8.44 16.67 2.76
N ASP A 4 -8.42 17.87 2.19
CA ASP A 4 -7.34 18.84 2.41
C ASP A 4 -7.69 19.66 3.65
N LEU A 5 -7.12 19.31 4.80
CA LEU A 5 -7.54 19.84 6.08
C LEU A 5 -6.82 21.16 6.38
N ALA A 6 -7.55 22.16 6.90
CA ALA A 6 -6.93 23.34 7.48
C ALA A 6 -6.40 23.07 8.90
N TRP A 7 -5.08 22.97 9.07
CA TRP A 7 -4.44 22.52 10.32
C TRP A 7 -4.75 23.38 11.56
N HIS A 8 -5.17 24.63 11.38
CA HIS A 8 -5.41 25.58 12.47
C HIS A 8 -6.90 25.90 12.72
N GLY A 9 -7.84 25.28 11.99
CA GLY A 9 -9.27 25.45 12.22
C GLY A 9 -9.85 26.85 11.96
N VAL A 10 -9.04 27.80 11.48
CA VAL A 10 -9.48 29.16 11.12
C VAL A 10 -9.82 29.26 9.63
N LYS A 11 -9.14 28.45 8.81
CA LYS A 11 -9.36 28.39 7.36
C LYS A 11 -10.30 27.22 7.02
N PRO A 12 -11.04 27.31 5.92
CA PRO A 12 -11.84 26.19 5.46
C PRO A 12 -10.96 25.06 4.94
N SER A 13 -11.51 23.84 4.97
CA SER A 13 -10.91 22.63 4.41
C SER A 13 -11.54 22.31 3.05
N GLY A 14 -10.74 21.73 2.15
CA GLY A 14 -11.20 21.10 0.93
C GLY A 14 -11.70 19.68 1.19
N VAL A 15 -12.82 19.30 0.58
CA VAL A 15 -13.40 17.95 0.70
C VAL A 15 -13.82 17.45 -0.67
N ALA A 16 -13.41 16.22 -0.98
CA ALA A 16 -13.87 15.48 -2.14
C ALA A 16 -14.59 14.21 -1.69
N LEU A 17 -15.85 14.09 -2.13
CA LEU A 17 -16.67 12.90 -1.97
C LEU A 17 -16.70 12.16 -3.31
N GLY A 18 -16.60 10.85 -3.25
CA GLY A 18 -16.65 10.03 -4.45
C GLY A 18 -16.93 8.57 -4.17
N ARG A 19 -17.22 7.83 -5.24
CA ARG A 19 -17.51 6.40 -5.22
C ARG A 19 -16.67 5.70 -6.28
N LEU A 20 -16.05 4.60 -5.87
CA LEU A 20 -15.42 3.67 -6.79
C LEU A 20 -16.47 2.63 -7.19
N TYR A 21 -16.86 2.66 -8.47
CA TYR A 21 -17.82 1.72 -9.04
C TYR A 21 -17.38 1.38 -10.46
N ASP A 22 -17.39 0.10 -10.81
CA ASP A 22 -17.05 -0.39 -12.16
C ASP A 22 -15.71 0.19 -12.68
N GLN A 23 -14.64 0.02 -11.88
CA GLN A 23 -13.30 0.53 -12.17
C GLN A 23 -13.25 2.04 -12.49
N THR A 24 -14.23 2.81 -12.00
CA THR A 24 -14.28 4.25 -12.17
C THR A 24 -14.47 4.91 -10.81
N LEU A 25 -13.56 5.82 -10.46
CA LEU A 25 -13.69 6.69 -9.31
C LEU A 25 -14.41 7.95 -9.74
N TYR A 26 -15.71 8.02 -9.43
CA TYR A 26 -16.52 9.22 -9.64
C TYR A 26 -16.29 10.19 -8.49
N VAL A 27 -15.98 11.45 -8.81
CA VAL A 27 -16.09 12.55 -7.85
C VAL A 27 -17.55 12.99 -7.86
N ASP A 28 -18.25 12.77 -6.75
CA ASP A 28 -19.68 13.08 -6.62
C ASP A 28 -19.89 14.53 -6.14
N GLN A 29 -19.05 15.02 -5.23
CA GLN A 29 -19.16 16.36 -4.66
C GLN A 29 -17.79 16.94 -4.29
N LEU A 30 -17.67 18.27 -4.41
CA LEU A 30 -16.52 19.05 -3.96
C LEU A 30 -16.97 20.22 -3.08
N LEU A 31 -16.37 20.33 -1.89
CA LEU A 31 -16.65 21.39 -0.92
C LEU A 31 -15.32 22.08 -0.57
N SER A 32 -15.32 23.39 -0.38
CA SER A 32 -14.10 24.16 -0.03
C SER A 32 -14.33 25.18 1.08
N GLU A 33 -15.42 25.04 1.83
CA GLU A 33 -15.85 25.96 2.89
C GLU A 33 -16.21 25.21 4.18
N VAL A 34 -15.60 24.04 4.39
CA VAL A 34 -15.86 23.23 5.59
C VAL A 34 -14.93 23.67 6.72
N LEU A 35 -15.47 24.28 7.76
CA LEU A 35 -14.68 24.96 8.79
C LEU A 35 -14.37 24.12 10.02
N THR A 36 -15.25 23.18 10.38
CA THR A 36 -15.17 22.49 11.68
C THR A 36 -15.11 20.97 11.55
N ASN A 37 -14.44 20.33 12.51
CA ASN A 37 -14.41 18.87 12.60
C ASN A 37 -15.81 18.25 12.74
N ASN A 38 -16.74 18.93 13.41
CA ASN A 38 -18.13 18.46 13.53
C ASN A 38 -18.86 18.44 12.17
N GLN A 39 -18.61 19.44 11.31
CA GLN A 39 -19.12 19.42 9.94
C GLN A 39 -18.49 18.28 9.15
N LEU A 40 -17.17 18.08 9.25
CA LEU A 40 -16.48 16.96 8.58
C LEU A 40 -17.03 15.60 9.03
N CYS A 41 -17.20 15.37 10.33
CA CYS A 41 -17.80 14.14 10.84
C CYS A 41 -19.25 13.95 10.37
N SER A 42 -20.03 15.04 10.29
CA SER A 42 -21.40 14.97 9.76
C SER A 42 -21.38 14.57 8.29
N ILE A 43 -20.52 15.18 7.47
CA ILE A 43 -20.34 14.82 6.05
C ILE A 43 -19.93 13.35 5.90
N VAL A 44 -18.94 12.88 6.67
CA VAL A 44 -18.48 11.47 6.66
C VAL A 44 -19.64 10.51 6.95
N ARG A 45 -20.45 10.81 7.97
CA ARG A 45 -21.59 10.00 8.38
C ARG A 45 -22.71 10.03 7.36
N ASP A 46 -23.11 11.22 6.91
CA ASP A 46 -24.27 11.42 6.04
C ASP A 46 -24.00 10.86 4.63
N TYR A 47 -22.74 10.94 4.18
CA TYR A 47 -22.28 10.30 2.95
C TYR A 47 -22.03 8.78 3.11
N ASN A 48 -21.96 8.28 4.36
CA ASN A 48 -21.61 6.90 4.69
C ASN A 48 -20.26 6.47 4.09
N ALA A 49 -19.22 7.30 4.27
CA ALA A 49 -17.91 7.04 3.68
C ALA A 49 -17.29 5.74 4.22
N LEU A 50 -16.81 4.87 3.34
CA LEU A 50 -16.06 3.67 3.72
C LEU A 50 -14.69 4.01 4.31
N GLY A 51 -14.01 4.98 3.71
CA GLY A 51 -12.67 5.40 4.09
C GLY A 51 -12.44 6.90 3.92
N VAL A 52 -11.58 7.45 4.78
CA VAL A 52 -11.27 8.88 4.83
C VAL A 52 -9.75 9.09 4.73
N ALA A 53 -9.30 9.77 3.68
CA ALA A 53 -7.91 10.20 3.51
C ALA A 53 -7.76 11.68 3.83
N ILE A 54 -6.82 12.04 4.70
CA ILE A 54 -6.71 13.38 5.29
C ILE A 54 -5.28 13.92 5.14
N ASP A 55 -5.11 15.05 4.46
CA ASP A 55 -3.83 15.79 4.39
C ASP A 55 -3.58 16.57 5.69
N ALA A 56 -3.35 15.83 6.78
CA ALA A 56 -2.86 16.38 8.03
C ALA A 56 -2.39 15.27 8.99
N PRO A 57 -1.47 15.59 9.91
CA PRO A 57 -1.04 14.73 11.01
C PRO A 57 -2.21 14.19 11.83
N LEU A 58 -2.47 12.88 11.80
CA LEU A 58 -3.55 12.27 12.59
C LEU A 58 -3.12 11.82 13.98
N ILE A 59 -1.81 11.60 14.16
CA ILE A 59 -1.19 11.23 15.43
C ILE A 59 0.03 12.14 15.63
N ILE A 60 0.06 12.83 16.77
CA ILE A 60 1.18 13.69 17.20
C ILE A 60 1.45 13.41 18.68
N ASN A 61 2.50 12.66 18.97
CA ASN A 61 2.83 12.25 20.34
C ASN A 61 4.16 12.84 20.83
N ASN A 62 4.98 13.39 19.93
CA ASN A 62 6.28 13.96 20.24
C ASN A 62 6.17 15.43 20.67
N GLN A 63 6.91 15.80 21.72
CA GLN A 63 6.93 17.19 22.21
C GLN A 63 7.59 18.13 21.19
N ASN A 64 8.70 17.73 20.60
CA ASN A 64 9.51 18.53 19.67
C ASN A 64 10.03 17.66 18.52
N GLY A 65 10.63 18.30 17.50
CA GLY A 65 11.21 17.61 16.35
C GLY A 65 10.17 17.05 15.39
N MET A 66 10.63 16.29 14.38
CA MET A 66 9.78 15.58 13.43
C MET A 66 9.33 14.24 13.98
N ARG A 67 8.13 13.80 13.58
CA ARG A 67 7.70 12.41 13.75
C ARG A 67 8.58 11.49 12.92
N GLU A 68 8.66 10.22 13.30
CA GLU A 68 9.50 9.25 12.59
C GLU A 68 9.04 9.03 11.14
N CYS A 69 7.72 8.99 10.90
CA CYS A 69 7.15 8.94 9.55
C CYS A 69 7.55 10.15 8.69
N GLU A 70 7.54 11.37 9.25
CA GLU A 70 7.97 12.60 8.55
C GLU A 70 9.44 12.56 8.18
N ARG A 71 10.30 12.04 9.08
CA ARG A 71 11.73 11.84 8.82
C ARG A 71 11.94 10.86 7.68
N GLN A 72 11.22 9.74 7.67
CA GLN A 72 11.30 8.74 6.60
C GLN A 72 10.82 9.30 5.26
N ILE A 73 9.72 10.05 5.23
CA ILE A 73 9.29 10.79 4.03
C ILE A 73 10.38 11.77 3.57
N GLY A 74 10.99 12.52 4.49
CA GLY A 74 12.10 13.41 4.15
C GLY A 74 13.31 12.69 3.53
N GLN A 75 13.58 11.45 3.93
CA GLN A 75 14.63 10.61 3.32
C GLN A 75 14.27 10.14 1.91
N LEU A 76 13.02 9.76 1.68
CA LEU A 76 12.54 9.25 0.39
C LEU A 76 12.33 10.37 -0.64
N TYR A 77 11.75 11.48 -0.19
CA TYR A 77 11.21 12.53 -1.06
C TYR A 77 11.90 13.88 -0.93
N GLY A 78 12.83 14.05 0.02
CA GLY A 78 13.51 15.33 0.26
C GLY A 78 14.32 15.83 -0.93
N ALA A 79 15.00 14.92 -1.66
CA ALA A 79 15.71 15.26 -2.89
C ALA A 79 14.76 15.72 -4.01
N LYS A 80 13.53 15.20 -4.03
CA LYS A 80 12.44 15.62 -4.92
C LYS A 80 11.68 16.85 -4.38
N GLY A 81 12.15 17.44 -3.29
CA GLY A 81 11.57 18.61 -2.68
C GLY A 81 10.29 18.35 -1.87
N ALA A 82 9.87 17.11 -1.66
CA ALA A 82 8.62 16.79 -0.98
C ALA A 82 8.84 16.27 0.46
N SER A 83 9.69 16.95 1.24
CA SER A 83 9.79 16.72 2.69
C SER A 83 8.55 17.21 3.43
N CYS A 84 8.19 16.57 4.54
CA CYS A 84 7.10 17.01 5.40
C CYS A 84 7.42 18.32 6.14
N HIS A 85 6.37 19.06 6.47
CA HIS A 85 6.42 20.02 7.56
C HIS A 85 6.42 19.28 8.89
N THR A 86 7.18 19.78 9.86
CA THR A 86 7.28 19.20 11.21
C THR A 86 5.96 19.34 11.96
N ALA A 87 5.41 18.23 12.46
CA ALA A 87 4.31 18.24 13.43
C ALA A 87 4.78 17.74 14.80
N ASN A 88 4.50 18.52 15.85
CA ASN A 88 4.80 18.17 17.24
C ASN A 88 3.90 18.99 18.18
N LEU A 89 3.85 18.59 19.45
CA LEU A 89 2.98 19.22 20.45
C LEU A 89 3.39 20.66 20.81
N THR A 90 4.64 21.07 20.61
CA THR A 90 5.05 22.48 20.80
C THR A 90 4.47 23.38 19.71
N LEU A 91 4.40 22.91 18.46
CA LEU A 91 3.85 23.65 17.32
C LEU A 91 2.31 23.53 17.25
N PHE A 92 1.79 22.35 17.59
CA PHE A 92 0.37 22.01 17.50
C PHE A 92 -0.12 21.31 18.79
N PRO A 93 -0.17 22.03 19.93
CA PRO A 93 -0.57 21.43 21.22
C PRO A 93 -2.01 20.91 21.23
N ASN A 94 -2.87 21.46 20.37
CA ASN A 94 -4.27 21.09 20.20
C ASN A 94 -4.56 20.94 18.70
N ALA A 95 -3.85 20.04 18.03
CA ALA A 95 -3.98 19.86 16.58
C ALA A 95 -5.43 19.48 16.19
N THR A 96 -6.03 20.31 15.33
CA THR A 96 -7.40 20.07 14.84
C THR A 96 -7.52 18.74 14.10
N SER A 97 -6.46 18.30 13.41
CA SER A 97 -6.35 17.02 12.73
C SER A 97 -6.40 15.82 13.68
N VAL A 98 -5.70 15.90 14.82
CA VAL A 98 -5.74 14.85 15.87
C VAL A 98 -7.14 14.79 16.49
N GLN A 99 -7.76 15.94 16.76
CA GLN A 99 -9.14 15.98 17.26
C GLN A 99 -10.15 15.38 16.27
N LEU A 100 -9.97 15.63 14.96
CA LEU A 100 -10.79 15.00 13.92
C LEU A 100 -10.60 13.48 13.91
N SER A 101 -9.35 13.03 13.99
CA SER A 101 -9.00 11.60 14.04
C SER A 101 -9.68 10.91 15.23
N GLU A 102 -9.62 11.49 16.42
CA GLU A 102 -10.27 10.97 17.62
C GLU A 102 -11.80 10.92 17.49
N LEU A 103 -12.42 11.92 16.85
CA LEU A 103 -13.85 11.91 16.56
C LEU A 103 -14.22 10.80 15.57
N LEU A 104 -13.42 10.59 14.54
CA LEU A 104 -13.60 9.51 13.56
C LEU A 104 -13.47 8.13 14.24
N GLN A 105 -12.50 7.93 15.14
CA GLN A 105 -12.37 6.69 15.91
C GLN A 105 -13.59 6.41 16.78
N LYS A 106 -14.18 7.43 17.43
CA LYS A 106 -15.44 7.30 18.18
C LYS A 106 -16.61 6.84 17.30
N HIS A 107 -16.50 7.03 15.99
CA HIS A 107 -17.45 6.56 14.97
C HIS A 107 -16.94 5.32 14.20
N HIS A 108 -16.00 4.57 14.78
CA HIS A 108 -15.45 3.31 14.28
C HIS A 108 -14.66 3.41 12.96
N TYR A 109 -14.02 4.55 12.71
CA TYR A 109 -13.00 4.68 11.67
C TYR A 109 -11.63 4.38 12.25
N GLU A 110 -11.14 3.16 12.01
CA GLU A 110 -9.86 2.67 12.51
C GLU A 110 -8.69 3.25 11.72
N HIS A 111 -7.51 3.33 12.33
CA HIS A 111 -6.31 3.77 11.63
C HIS A 111 -5.85 2.71 10.63
N ILE A 112 -5.56 3.14 9.40
CA ILE A 112 -4.98 2.31 8.32
C ILE A 112 -5.94 1.23 7.84
N VAL A 113 -6.23 0.21 8.63
CA VAL A 113 -7.05 -0.95 8.22
C VAL A 113 -8.29 -1.04 9.11
N GLY A 114 -9.42 -1.40 8.52
CA GLY A 114 -10.67 -1.64 9.25
C GLY A 114 -11.85 -1.76 8.29
N ALA A 115 -13.01 -2.16 8.82
CA ALA A 115 -14.26 -2.15 8.05
C ALA A 115 -14.62 -0.72 7.59
N ARG A 116 -14.24 0.27 8.40
CA ARG A 116 -14.13 1.68 8.03
C ARG A 116 -12.79 2.19 8.52
N TRP A 117 -12.13 3.03 7.72
CA TRP A 117 -10.76 3.43 8.01
C TRP A 117 -10.50 4.92 7.79
N GLN A 118 -9.47 5.41 8.46
CA GLN A 118 -8.90 6.74 8.24
C GLN A 118 -7.39 6.64 8.01
N ILE A 119 -6.88 7.47 7.11
CA ILE A 119 -5.45 7.53 6.78
C ILE A 119 -4.94 8.96 6.69
N GLU A 120 -3.76 9.18 7.25
CA GLU A 120 -2.96 10.38 7.01
C GLU A 120 -2.32 10.24 5.63
N VAL A 121 -2.50 11.23 4.77
CA VAL A 121 -1.91 11.25 3.42
C VAL A 121 -1.10 12.52 3.22
N TYR A 122 -0.24 12.51 2.20
CA TYR A 122 0.54 13.68 1.83
C TYR A 122 0.54 13.85 0.30
N PRO A 123 -0.18 14.86 -0.25
CA PRO A 123 -0.36 15.03 -1.69
C PRO A 123 0.94 15.20 -2.49
N HIS A 124 1.99 15.81 -1.94
CA HIS A 124 3.23 16.05 -2.69
C HIS A 124 3.94 14.75 -3.11
N PRO A 125 4.27 13.82 -2.19
CA PRO A 125 4.74 12.49 -2.55
C PRO A 125 3.76 11.73 -3.45
N ALA A 126 2.46 11.82 -3.18
CA ALA A 126 1.47 11.12 -4.00
C ALA A 126 1.49 11.59 -5.46
N ILE A 127 1.50 12.89 -5.73
CA ILE A 127 1.59 13.45 -7.08
C ILE A 127 2.90 13.00 -7.76
N ILE A 128 4.01 12.92 -7.01
CA ILE A 128 5.27 12.40 -7.54
C ILE A 128 5.12 10.94 -8.00
N GLU A 129 4.52 10.08 -7.18
CA GLU A 129 4.37 8.65 -7.50
C GLU A 129 3.35 8.40 -8.60
N LEU A 130 2.23 9.14 -8.58
CA LEU A 130 1.13 9.00 -9.54
C LEU A 130 1.52 9.39 -10.98
N PHE A 131 2.47 10.33 -11.13
CA PHE A 131 2.86 10.88 -12.43
C PHE A 131 4.37 10.74 -12.72
N ASN A 132 5.07 9.93 -11.92
CA ASN A 132 6.52 9.71 -12.01
C ASN A 132 7.33 11.01 -12.20
N LEU A 133 7.10 11.99 -11.32
CA LEU A 133 7.81 13.26 -11.39
C LEU A 133 9.18 13.18 -10.74
N ASP A 134 10.18 13.79 -11.38
CA ASP A 134 11.53 13.94 -10.82
C ASP A 134 11.56 14.89 -9.61
N TYR A 135 10.59 15.80 -9.53
CA TYR A 135 10.50 16.82 -8.48
C TYR A 135 9.03 17.16 -8.18
N ARG A 136 8.76 17.67 -6.96
CA ARG A 136 7.41 18.08 -6.55
C ARG A 136 6.80 19.09 -7.54
N LEU A 137 5.53 18.90 -7.87
CA LEU A 137 4.77 19.90 -8.61
C LEU A 137 4.56 21.15 -7.73
N ALA A 138 4.93 22.32 -8.25
CA ALA A 138 4.68 23.60 -7.59
C ALA A 138 3.36 24.19 -8.09
N TYR A 139 2.33 24.21 -7.23
CA TYR A 139 1.01 24.76 -7.56
C TYR A 139 0.41 25.65 -6.46
N LYS A 140 0.94 25.56 -5.22
CA LYS A 140 0.44 26.30 -4.05
C LYS A 140 1.29 27.47 -3.55
N LYS A 141 2.51 27.62 -4.06
CA LYS A 141 3.47 28.67 -3.65
C LYS A 141 3.99 29.42 -4.88
N GLY A 142 4.40 30.67 -4.69
CA GLY A 142 4.91 31.53 -5.76
C GLY A 142 3.95 32.65 -6.16
N LYS A 143 4.27 33.34 -7.25
CA LYS A 143 3.45 34.39 -7.85
C LYS A 143 2.12 33.82 -8.34
N VAL A 144 1.10 34.66 -8.46
CA VAL A 144 -0.23 34.24 -8.93
C VAL A 144 -0.18 33.49 -10.27
N ALA A 145 0.64 33.96 -11.22
CA ALA A 145 0.82 33.29 -12.50
C ALA A 145 1.43 31.90 -12.38
N GLU A 146 2.43 31.72 -11.51
CA GLU A 146 3.09 30.43 -11.26
C GLU A 146 2.13 29.44 -10.61
N ARG A 147 1.34 29.89 -9.63
CA ARG A 147 0.29 29.08 -8.97
C ARG A 147 -0.78 28.62 -9.97
N LYS A 148 -1.25 29.51 -10.84
CA LYS A 148 -2.20 29.18 -11.91
C LYS A 148 -1.65 28.15 -12.88
N ALA A 149 -0.42 28.33 -13.35
CA ALA A 149 0.24 27.38 -14.24
C ALA A 149 0.39 26.00 -13.57
N GLY A 150 0.78 25.97 -12.29
CA GLY A 150 0.87 24.74 -11.51
C GLY A 150 -0.47 24.03 -11.30
N GLN A 151 -1.53 24.78 -10.98
CA GLN A 151 -2.89 24.20 -10.84
C GLN A 151 -3.43 23.69 -12.18
N LEU A 152 -3.14 24.38 -13.29
CA LEU A 152 -3.51 23.91 -14.63
C LEU A 152 -2.79 22.60 -14.97
N LEU A 153 -1.51 22.48 -14.63
CA LEU A 153 -0.76 21.25 -14.84
C LEU A 153 -1.30 20.10 -13.96
N LEU A 154 -1.62 20.37 -12.69
CA LEU A 154 -2.26 19.38 -11.82
C LEU A 154 -3.63 18.95 -12.35
N ALA A 155 -4.45 19.88 -12.84
CA ALA A 155 -5.75 19.57 -13.44
C ALA A 155 -5.59 18.67 -14.68
N SER A 156 -4.64 18.99 -15.56
CA SER A 156 -4.30 18.16 -16.72
C SER A 156 -3.89 16.74 -16.30
N TYR A 157 -3.05 16.62 -15.27
CA TYR A 157 -2.62 15.32 -14.74
C TYR A 157 -3.78 14.50 -14.18
N LEU A 158 -4.68 15.13 -13.39
CA LEU A 158 -5.85 14.46 -12.85
C LEU A 158 -6.83 14.01 -13.96
N GLN A 159 -6.99 14.81 -15.02
CA GLN A 159 -7.80 14.45 -16.17
C GLN A 159 -7.18 13.34 -17.02
N SER A 160 -5.86 13.16 -16.97
CA SER A 160 -5.13 12.11 -17.69
C SER A 160 -4.85 10.86 -16.84
N LEU A 161 -5.33 10.80 -15.59
CA LEU A 161 -5.05 9.72 -14.63
C LEU A 161 -5.63 8.33 -15.06
N GLY A 162 -6.31 8.26 -16.21
CA GLY A 162 -6.80 7.00 -16.80
C GLY A 162 -5.68 6.09 -17.32
N GLU A 163 -6.03 4.83 -17.62
CA GLU A 163 -5.18 3.70 -18.03
C GLU A 163 -3.97 3.34 -17.12
N GLN A 164 -3.41 4.27 -16.35
CA GLN A 164 -2.24 4.07 -15.48
C GLN A 164 -2.60 3.64 -14.05
N LEU A 165 -3.88 3.71 -13.71
CA LEU A 165 -4.41 3.27 -12.43
C LEU A 165 -5.37 2.09 -12.62
N PRO A 166 -5.63 1.28 -11.56
CA PRO A 166 -6.67 0.25 -11.59
C PRO A 166 -8.10 0.82 -11.70
N PHE A 167 -8.24 2.14 -11.85
CA PHE A 167 -9.50 2.81 -12.11
C PHE A 167 -9.30 4.07 -12.96
N THR A 168 -10.36 4.48 -13.66
CA THR A 168 -10.43 5.81 -14.28
C THR A 168 -10.95 6.83 -13.28
N LEU A 169 -10.27 7.98 -13.14
CA LEU A 169 -10.81 9.11 -12.39
C LEU A 169 -11.79 9.89 -13.28
N ARG A 170 -13.02 10.09 -12.80
CA ARG A 170 -14.02 10.90 -13.47
C ARG A 170 -14.44 12.09 -12.60
N ILE A 171 -14.22 13.28 -13.12
CA ILE A 171 -14.61 14.55 -12.52
C ILE A 171 -15.61 15.20 -13.48
N ASP A 172 -16.88 15.28 -13.10
CA ASP A 172 -17.89 15.89 -13.96
C ASP A 172 -17.71 17.41 -14.04
N ASN A 173 -17.97 17.97 -15.23
CA ASN A 173 -17.74 19.40 -15.52
C ASN A 173 -18.61 20.35 -14.70
N ASP A 174 -19.72 19.87 -14.14
CA ASP A 174 -20.65 20.66 -13.32
C ASP A 174 -20.16 20.82 -11.87
N LEU A 175 -19.11 20.10 -11.48
CA LEU A 175 -18.51 20.27 -10.16
C LEU A 175 -17.82 21.63 -10.06
N PRO A 176 -17.83 22.25 -8.87
CA PRO A 176 -17.33 23.61 -8.68
C PRO A 176 -15.79 23.67 -8.60
N VAL A 177 -15.07 23.07 -9.55
CA VAL A 177 -13.61 23.03 -9.66
C VAL A 177 -13.17 23.53 -11.03
N ALA A 178 -12.18 24.41 -11.05
CA ALA A 178 -11.60 24.89 -12.28
C ALA A 178 -10.55 23.89 -12.78
N LEU A 179 -10.87 23.20 -13.88
CA LEU A 179 -9.98 22.24 -14.52
C LEU A 179 -9.45 22.70 -15.88
N THR A 180 -10.02 23.76 -16.45
CA THR A 180 -9.61 24.30 -17.76
C THR A 180 -8.74 25.54 -17.59
N GLU A 181 -7.90 25.81 -18.60
CA GLU A 181 -7.07 27.01 -18.64
C GLU A 181 -7.91 28.29 -18.49
N ALA A 182 -9.03 28.38 -19.22
CA ALA A 182 -9.93 29.53 -19.14
C ALA A 182 -10.47 29.74 -17.72
N ALA A 183 -10.96 28.68 -17.07
CA ALA A 183 -11.51 28.77 -15.72
C ALA A 183 -10.42 29.14 -14.68
N ILE A 184 -9.25 28.51 -14.74
CA ILE A 184 -8.14 28.77 -13.80
C ILE A 184 -7.59 30.20 -13.99
N ASN A 185 -7.52 30.67 -15.23
CA ASN A 185 -7.08 32.02 -15.53
C ASN A 185 -8.05 33.09 -15.04
N ASP A 186 -9.33 32.76 -14.80
CA ASP A 186 -10.31 33.69 -14.22
C ASP A 186 -10.24 33.79 -12.68
N LEU A 187 -9.70 32.77 -12.01
CA LEU A 187 -9.57 32.77 -10.54
C LEU A 187 -8.69 33.91 -10.01
N ARG A 188 -9.12 34.53 -8.90
CA ARG A 188 -8.37 35.58 -8.18
C ARG A 188 -8.43 35.34 -6.66
N GLY A 189 -7.41 35.83 -5.95
CA GLY A 189 -7.41 35.86 -4.48
C GLY A 189 -7.79 34.52 -3.84
N GLU A 190 -8.83 34.55 -3.02
CA GLU A 190 -9.35 33.39 -2.29
C GLU A 190 -9.87 32.28 -3.22
N GLN A 191 -10.46 32.62 -4.37
CA GLN A 191 -10.96 31.61 -5.32
C GLN A 191 -9.84 30.71 -5.85
N LEU A 192 -8.63 31.27 -6.04
CA LEU A 192 -7.47 30.49 -6.46
C LEU A 192 -7.00 29.55 -5.34
N LYS A 193 -7.12 29.95 -4.08
CA LYS A 193 -6.84 29.09 -2.92
C LYS A 193 -7.91 28.00 -2.77
N GLN A 194 -9.18 28.34 -2.88
CA GLN A 194 -10.26 27.36 -2.85
C GLN A 194 -10.15 26.31 -3.97
N ASN A 195 -9.68 26.69 -5.16
CA ASN A 195 -9.42 25.72 -6.23
C ASN A 195 -8.23 24.81 -5.91
N GLU A 196 -7.18 25.35 -5.28
CA GLU A 196 -6.06 24.58 -4.73
C GLU A 196 -6.56 23.50 -3.75
N ASP A 197 -7.41 23.89 -2.79
CA ASP A 197 -7.94 23.00 -1.74
C ASP A 197 -8.80 21.88 -2.35
N LYS A 198 -9.57 22.20 -3.40
CA LYS A 198 -10.36 21.21 -4.15
C LYS A 198 -9.47 20.22 -4.90
N LEU A 199 -8.40 20.69 -5.54
CA LEU A 199 -7.45 19.81 -6.22
C LEU A 199 -6.73 18.90 -5.23
N ASP A 200 -6.28 19.43 -4.08
CA ASP A 200 -5.65 18.64 -3.01
C ASP A 200 -6.62 17.62 -2.41
N ALA A 201 -7.90 17.99 -2.24
CA ALA A 201 -8.94 17.05 -1.80
C ALA A 201 -9.21 15.92 -2.82
N ILE A 202 -9.18 16.22 -4.13
CA ILE A 202 -9.29 15.19 -5.19
C ILE A 202 -8.09 14.24 -5.13
N VAL A 203 -6.87 14.76 -4.96
CA VAL A 203 -5.67 13.92 -4.78
C VAL A 203 -5.83 13.02 -3.55
N CYS A 204 -6.32 13.54 -2.42
CA CYS A 204 -6.61 12.74 -1.24
C CYS A 204 -7.65 11.64 -1.53
N LEU A 205 -8.69 11.94 -2.32
CA LEU A 205 -9.71 10.96 -2.71
C LEU A 205 -9.12 9.87 -3.62
N VAL A 206 -8.21 10.21 -4.53
CA VAL A 206 -7.46 9.23 -5.35
C VAL A 206 -6.64 8.31 -4.45
N ILE A 207 -5.92 8.85 -3.47
CA ILE A 207 -5.15 8.04 -2.51
C ILE A 207 -6.08 7.13 -1.71
N ALA A 208 -7.26 7.62 -1.31
CA ALA A 208 -8.27 6.81 -0.62
C ALA A 208 -8.72 5.61 -1.47
N ALA A 209 -8.95 5.82 -2.77
CA ALA A 209 -9.33 4.74 -3.69
C ALA A 209 -8.18 3.73 -3.90
N LEU A 210 -6.94 4.21 -4.03
CA LEU A 210 -5.77 3.33 -4.13
C LEU A 210 -5.55 2.53 -2.85
N HIS A 211 -5.77 3.15 -1.69
CA HIS A 211 -5.67 2.47 -0.41
C HIS A 211 -6.69 1.34 -0.29
N LEU A 212 -7.94 1.60 -0.70
CA LEU A 212 -9.00 0.58 -0.76
C LEU A 212 -8.62 -0.62 -1.64
N LEU A 213 -7.84 -0.38 -2.69
CA LEU A 213 -7.35 -1.39 -3.64
C LEU A 213 -5.98 -1.98 -3.24
N ASN A 214 -5.49 -1.68 -2.04
CA ASN A 214 -4.18 -2.10 -1.54
C ASN A 214 -2.99 -1.63 -2.42
N GLN A 215 -3.14 -0.50 -3.10
CA GLN A 215 -2.12 0.12 -3.98
C GLN A 215 -1.35 1.25 -3.29
N THR A 216 -1.13 1.11 -1.99
CA THR A 216 -0.44 2.11 -1.16
C THR A 216 0.52 1.45 -0.17
N GLN A 217 1.55 2.20 0.23
CA GLN A 217 2.43 1.87 1.34
C GLN A 217 2.18 2.77 2.54
N VAL A 218 2.41 2.22 3.73
CA VAL A 218 2.37 2.96 5.01
C VAL A 218 3.81 3.22 5.44
N ILE A 219 4.14 4.49 5.69
CA ILE A 219 5.43 4.93 6.22
C ILE A 219 5.22 5.34 7.68
N GLY A 220 5.71 4.54 8.63
CA GLY A 220 5.47 4.70 10.07
C GLY A 220 4.51 3.64 10.64
N ASP A 221 3.80 3.97 11.71
CA ASP A 221 2.86 3.07 12.40
C ASP A 221 1.72 3.83 13.10
N ASP A 222 0.69 3.11 13.52
CA ASP A 222 -0.52 3.62 14.18
C ASP A 222 -0.31 4.02 15.65
N VAL A 223 0.91 3.93 16.18
CA VAL A 223 1.27 4.33 17.55
C VAL A 223 2.08 5.63 17.54
N SER A 224 3.08 5.73 16.67
CA SER A 224 4.02 6.85 16.58
C SER A 224 3.65 7.87 15.49
N GLY A 225 2.72 7.50 14.60
CA GLY A 225 2.29 8.29 13.45
C GLY A 225 2.75 7.66 12.14
N TYR A 226 1.94 7.84 11.11
CA TYR A 226 2.15 7.24 9.79
C TYR A 226 1.74 8.19 8.68
N ILE A 227 2.25 7.97 7.46
CA ILE A 227 1.80 8.64 6.24
C ILE A 227 1.60 7.58 5.17
N VAL A 228 0.45 7.60 4.51
CA VAL A 228 0.11 6.70 3.40
C VAL A 228 0.47 7.36 2.07
N VAL A 229 1.22 6.65 1.25
CA VAL A 229 1.66 7.08 -0.08
C VAL A 229 1.32 6.00 -1.10
N PRO A 230 0.84 6.34 -2.31
CA PRO A 230 0.69 5.38 -3.40
C PRO A 230 1.98 4.62 -3.74
N PHE A 231 1.85 3.41 -4.30
CA PHE A 231 2.95 2.84 -5.06
C PHE A 231 3.14 3.60 -6.38
N ALA A 232 4.36 3.55 -6.94
CA ALA A 232 4.64 4.12 -8.26
C ALA A 232 3.70 3.51 -9.31
N THR A 233 3.04 4.34 -10.10
CA THR A 233 2.00 3.94 -11.08
C THR A 233 2.57 3.60 -12.46
N HIS A 234 3.87 3.84 -12.67
CA HIS A 234 4.50 3.60 -13.96
C HIS A 234 5.13 2.21 -14.04
N VAL A 235 4.46 1.37 -14.82
CA VAL A 235 5.12 0.28 -15.54
C VAL A 235 5.71 0.88 -16.81
N SER A 236 7.03 0.75 -16.98
CA SER A 236 7.69 1.28 -18.17
C SER A 236 7.23 0.51 -19.39
N SER A 237 7.10 1.17 -20.54
CA SER A 237 6.80 0.53 -21.83
C SER A 237 8.00 -0.24 -22.39
N ASP A 238 8.80 -0.87 -21.53
CA ASP A 238 9.77 -1.86 -21.94
C ASP A 238 9.00 -3.16 -22.26
N SER A 239 9.30 -3.77 -23.41
CA SER A 239 8.71 -5.05 -23.83
C SER A 239 8.88 -6.19 -22.80
N ASN A 240 9.76 -6.01 -21.80
CA ASN A 240 9.94 -6.91 -20.67
C ASN A 240 8.90 -6.70 -19.56
N ASP A 241 8.42 -5.48 -19.38
CA ASP A 241 7.45 -5.09 -18.36
C ASP A 241 6.01 -5.44 -18.80
N GLN A 242 5.69 -5.30 -20.09
CA GLN A 242 4.43 -5.82 -20.65
C GLN A 242 4.34 -7.35 -20.51
N LYS A 243 5.46 -8.06 -20.73
CA LYS A 243 5.56 -9.52 -20.51
C LYS A 243 5.48 -9.88 -19.01
N ALA A 244 5.96 -9.02 -18.11
CA ALA A 244 5.85 -9.21 -16.67
C ALA A 244 4.43 -8.94 -16.14
N ILE A 245 3.73 -7.94 -16.70
CA ILE A 245 2.31 -7.69 -16.47
C ILE A 245 1.49 -8.88 -16.96
N GLU A 246 1.72 -9.40 -18.17
CA GLU A 246 1.02 -10.61 -18.65
C GLU A 246 1.25 -11.82 -17.73
N ILE A 247 2.43 -11.95 -17.13
CA ILE A 247 2.74 -13.01 -16.15
C ILE A 247 2.02 -12.74 -14.81
N PHE A 248 1.95 -11.49 -14.35
CA PHE A 248 1.23 -11.09 -13.15
C PHE A 248 -0.29 -11.22 -13.31
N GLU A 249 -0.84 -10.90 -14.48
CA GLU A 249 -2.24 -11.09 -14.84
C GLU A 249 -2.57 -12.58 -14.97
N LEU A 250 -1.69 -13.42 -15.54
CA LEU A 250 -1.87 -14.87 -15.51
C LEU A 250 -1.78 -15.44 -14.09
N LEU A 251 -0.90 -14.91 -13.24
CA LEU A 251 -0.82 -15.28 -11.81
C LEU A 251 -2.08 -14.86 -11.05
N ALA A 252 -2.56 -13.63 -11.25
CA ALA A 252 -3.79 -13.12 -10.64
C ALA A 252 -5.01 -13.89 -11.14
N THR A 253 -5.10 -14.19 -12.44
CA THR A 253 -6.16 -15.04 -13.02
C THR A 253 -6.09 -16.47 -12.50
N SER A 254 -4.89 -17.01 -12.25
CA SER A 254 -4.71 -18.34 -11.65
C SER A 254 -5.12 -18.34 -10.18
N VAL A 255 -4.82 -17.27 -9.43
CA VAL A 255 -5.23 -17.09 -8.03
C VAL A 255 -6.74 -16.84 -7.91
N ASP A 256 -7.34 -16.08 -8.83
CA ASP A 256 -8.78 -15.85 -8.85
C ASP A 256 -9.55 -17.07 -9.38
N ALA A 257 -9.03 -17.81 -10.35
CA ALA A 257 -9.53 -19.14 -10.71
C ALA A 257 -9.40 -20.13 -9.54
N PHE A 258 -8.38 -19.97 -8.68
CA PHE A 258 -8.22 -20.75 -7.44
C PHE A 258 -9.19 -20.30 -6.33
N LYS A 259 -9.55 -19.02 -6.25
CA LYS A 259 -10.61 -18.52 -5.36
C LYS A 259 -12.00 -18.97 -5.83
N VAL A 260 -12.24 -18.95 -7.15
CA VAL A 260 -13.46 -19.49 -7.77
C VAL A 260 -13.54 -21.00 -7.59
N SER A 261 -12.43 -21.75 -7.72
CA SER A 261 -12.41 -23.19 -7.43
C SER A 261 -12.60 -23.50 -5.95
N ARG A 262 -12.10 -22.65 -5.02
CA ARG A 262 -12.51 -22.72 -3.59
C ARG A 262 -14.00 -22.45 -3.39
N GLY A 263 -14.64 -21.65 -4.24
CA GLY A 263 -16.10 -21.49 -4.29
C GLY A 263 -16.84 -22.73 -4.83
N TYR A 264 -16.21 -23.49 -5.73
CA TYR A 264 -16.72 -24.79 -6.22
C TYR A 264 -16.37 -25.98 -5.30
N ILE A 265 -15.56 -25.78 -4.26
CA ILE A 265 -15.27 -26.78 -3.23
C ILE A 265 -16.03 -26.38 -1.96
N SER A 266 -17.34 -26.26 -2.10
CA SER A 266 -18.22 -26.55 -0.96
C SER A 266 -18.03 -28.04 -0.61
N PRO A 267 -18.07 -28.44 0.68
CA PRO A 267 -18.15 -29.85 1.07
C PRO A 267 -19.28 -30.62 0.38
N GLU A 268 -20.26 -29.90 -0.17
CA GLU A 268 -21.46 -30.42 -0.83
C GLU A 268 -21.28 -30.72 -2.34
N SER A 269 -20.17 -30.32 -2.96
CA SER A 269 -19.93 -30.53 -4.40
C SER A 269 -19.62 -31.98 -4.75
N SER A 270 -20.18 -32.47 -5.86
CA SER A 270 -19.99 -33.84 -6.31
C SER A 270 -18.55 -34.12 -6.76
N ALA A 271 -18.16 -35.39 -6.80
CA ALA A 271 -16.82 -35.78 -7.28
C ALA A 271 -16.59 -35.40 -8.75
N ALA A 272 -17.65 -35.39 -9.58
CA ALA A 272 -17.57 -35.05 -11.00
C ALA A 272 -17.35 -33.55 -11.24
N GLU A 273 -17.98 -32.69 -10.44
CA GLU A 273 -17.78 -31.23 -10.52
C GLU A 273 -16.37 -30.84 -10.09
N ARG A 274 -15.83 -31.51 -9.07
CA ARG A 274 -14.44 -31.34 -8.63
C ARG A 274 -13.44 -31.80 -9.70
N ASP A 275 -13.69 -32.92 -10.36
CA ASP A 275 -12.85 -33.42 -11.47
C ASP A 275 -12.91 -32.51 -12.71
N HIS A 276 -14.07 -31.91 -13.00
CA HIS A 276 -14.21 -30.96 -14.12
C HIS A 276 -13.45 -29.65 -13.87
N ALA A 277 -13.63 -29.04 -12.69
CA ALA A 277 -12.90 -27.85 -12.29
C ALA A 277 -11.38 -28.09 -12.23
N PHE A 278 -10.96 -29.30 -11.81
CA PHE A 278 -9.57 -29.73 -11.82
C PHE A 278 -8.99 -29.80 -13.24
N LYS A 279 -9.73 -30.33 -14.21
CA LYS A 279 -9.29 -30.42 -15.62
C LYS A 279 -9.14 -29.03 -16.26
N GLU A 280 -10.04 -28.10 -15.99
CA GLU A 280 -9.90 -26.71 -16.46
C GLU A 280 -8.67 -26.03 -15.84
N HIS A 281 -8.44 -26.26 -14.54
CA HIS A 281 -7.29 -25.68 -13.84
C HIS A 281 -5.95 -26.27 -14.31
N LEU A 282 -5.91 -27.58 -14.60
CA LEU A 282 -4.74 -28.26 -15.16
C LEU A 282 -4.43 -27.74 -16.57
N GLN A 283 -5.45 -27.48 -17.40
CA GLN A 283 -5.26 -26.88 -18.73
C GLN A 283 -4.68 -25.46 -18.64
N LEU A 284 -5.13 -24.66 -17.67
CA LEU A 284 -4.56 -23.32 -17.42
C LEU A 284 -3.11 -23.39 -16.94
N ALA A 285 -2.78 -24.33 -16.05
CA ALA A 285 -1.42 -24.55 -15.57
C ALA A 285 -0.48 -25.05 -16.68
N GLU A 286 -0.95 -25.93 -17.55
CA GLU A 286 -0.19 -26.39 -18.73
C GLU A 286 0.00 -25.27 -19.77
N ALA A 287 -1.03 -24.44 -19.99
CA ALA A 287 -0.93 -23.27 -20.86
C ALA A 287 0.10 -22.27 -20.32
N PHE A 288 0.10 -22.01 -19.01
CA PHE A 288 1.11 -21.20 -18.33
C PHE A 288 2.52 -21.78 -18.51
N LYS A 289 2.70 -23.08 -18.25
CA LYS A 289 3.97 -23.79 -18.43
C LYS A 289 4.50 -23.68 -19.85
N ARG A 290 3.69 -24.01 -20.87
CA ARG A 290 4.10 -23.94 -22.29
C ARG A 290 4.53 -22.51 -22.69
N LYS A 291 3.80 -21.49 -22.22
CA LYS A 291 4.12 -20.09 -22.51
C LYS A 291 5.43 -19.68 -21.81
N THR A 292 5.68 -20.14 -20.59
CA THR A 292 6.97 -19.92 -19.89
C THR A 292 8.16 -20.66 -20.53
N GLU A 293 7.95 -21.86 -21.06
CA GLU A 293 9.01 -22.64 -21.74
C GLU A 293 9.38 -22.00 -23.09
N SER A 294 8.42 -21.46 -23.83
CA SER A 294 8.66 -20.75 -25.10
C SER A 294 9.51 -19.48 -24.96
N LEU A 295 9.63 -18.93 -23.74
CA LEU A 295 10.41 -17.72 -23.44
C LEU A 295 11.91 -18.00 -23.21
N THR A 296 12.32 -19.27 -23.11
CA THR A 296 13.71 -19.61 -22.71
C THR A 296 14.74 -19.58 -23.84
N VAL A 297 14.33 -19.44 -25.10
CA VAL A 297 15.21 -19.73 -26.25
C VAL A 297 15.94 -18.50 -26.85
N SER A 298 15.59 -17.24 -26.52
CA SER A 298 16.33 -16.12 -27.14
C SER A 298 16.57 -14.82 -26.35
N GLU A 299 16.12 -14.65 -25.11
CA GLU A 299 16.32 -13.36 -24.41
C GLU A 299 16.78 -13.56 -22.95
N LYS A 300 17.73 -12.73 -22.51
CA LYS A 300 18.35 -12.78 -21.18
C LYS A 300 17.34 -12.42 -20.08
N ILE A 301 16.58 -13.42 -19.62
CA ILE A 301 15.79 -13.35 -18.38
C ILE A 301 16.75 -13.24 -17.19
N THR A 302 16.54 -12.24 -16.33
CA THR A 302 17.39 -11.99 -15.15
C THR A 302 17.22 -13.11 -14.10
N PRO A 303 18.22 -13.34 -13.22
CA PRO A 303 18.13 -14.37 -12.17
C PRO A 303 16.90 -14.21 -11.26
N VAL A 304 16.42 -12.98 -11.07
CA VAL A 304 15.23 -12.64 -10.27
C VAL A 304 13.93 -13.18 -10.90
N GLN A 305 13.77 -13.02 -12.21
CA GLN A 305 12.61 -13.53 -12.96
C GLN A 305 12.58 -15.07 -12.99
N LYS A 306 13.76 -15.72 -13.04
CA LYS A 306 13.88 -17.18 -12.85
C LYS A 306 13.49 -17.62 -11.44
N THR A 307 13.75 -16.80 -10.42
CA THR A 307 13.37 -17.09 -9.03
C THR A 307 11.86 -16.95 -8.81
N VAL A 308 11.22 -15.91 -9.34
CA VAL A 308 9.76 -15.70 -9.22
C VAL A 308 8.96 -16.82 -9.91
N VAL A 309 9.39 -17.26 -11.10
CA VAL A 309 8.80 -18.41 -11.81
C VAL A 309 9.00 -19.71 -11.03
N LYS A 310 10.17 -19.92 -10.41
CA LYS A 310 10.46 -21.09 -9.56
C LYS A 310 9.68 -21.10 -8.25
N SER A 311 9.48 -19.94 -7.62
CA SER A 311 8.69 -19.79 -6.39
C SER A 311 7.19 -20.02 -6.62
N SER A 312 6.68 -19.62 -7.79
CA SER A 312 5.27 -19.86 -8.17
C SER A 312 5.01 -21.33 -8.51
N ALA A 313 5.95 -22.01 -9.18
CA ALA A 313 5.90 -23.45 -9.40
C ALA A 313 6.06 -24.26 -8.10
N ALA A 314 6.84 -23.76 -7.14
CA ALA A 314 6.97 -24.35 -5.81
C ALA A 314 5.67 -24.26 -5.00
N LEU A 315 4.93 -23.15 -5.11
CA LEU A 315 3.61 -23.00 -4.48
C LEU A 315 2.57 -24.00 -5.04
N LEU A 316 2.58 -24.24 -6.37
CA LEU A 316 1.78 -25.27 -7.05
C LEU A 316 2.15 -26.71 -6.62
N CYS A 317 3.43 -27.02 -6.44
CA CYS A 317 3.89 -28.32 -5.93
C CYS A 317 3.52 -28.54 -4.47
N LEU A 318 3.50 -27.48 -3.65
CA LEU A 318 3.11 -27.55 -2.24
C LEU A 318 1.61 -27.85 -2.10
N THR A 319 0.75 -27.29 -2.96
CA THR A 319 -0.69 -27.62 -2.98
C THR A 319 -0.98 -29.03 -3.51
N PHE A 320 -0.15 -29.57 -4.40
CA PHE A 320 -0.20 -30.97 -4.85
C PHE A 320 0.13 -31.96 -3.72
N LEU A 321 1.13 -31.65 -2.89
CA LEU A 321 1.54 -32.49 -1.75
C LEU A 321 0.54 -32.44 -0.59
N GLU A 322 -0.19 -31.33 -0.41
CA GLU A 322 -1.31 -31.24 0.56
C GLU A 322 -2.52 -32.10 0.16
N GLN A 323 -2.71 -32.36 -1.13
CA GLN A 323 -3.85 -33.15 -1.62
C GLN A 323 -3.53 -34.64 -1.85
N HIS A 324 -2.25 -35.02 -1.94
CA HIS A 324 -1.80 -36.40 -2.16
C HIS A 324 -0.62 -36.78 -1.22
N PRO A 325 -0.89 -37.30 -0.01
CA PRO A 325 0.14 -37.54 1.03
C PRO A 325 1.15 -38.68 0.74
N GLU A 326 1.04 -39.38 -0.39
CA GLU A 326 1.85 -40.59 -0.69
C GLU A 326 2.93 -40.36 -1.78
N GLY A 327 3.14 -39.12 -2.27
CA GLY A 327 4.07 -38.82 -3.35
C GLY A 327 5.49 -38.44 -2.88
N THR A 328 6.46 -39.34 -3.02
CA THR A 328 7.86 -39.14 -2.60
C THR A 328 8.67 -38.29 -3.59
N LEU A 329 9.33 -37.23 -3.10
CA LEU A 329 10.39 -36.51 -3.83
C LEU A 329 11.63 -36.35 -2.92
N THR A 330 12.78 -36.83 -3.40
CA THR A 330 14.05 -36.88 -2.65
C THR A 330 15.02 -35.73 -3.01
N LYS A 331 15.59 -35.08 -1.96
CA LYS A 331 16.92 -34.41 -1.82
C LYS A 331 17.32 -33.34 -2.87
N THR A 332 17.88 -32.15 -2.57
CA THR A 332 18.84 -31.71 -1.54
C THR A 332 19.04 -30.17 -1.57
N GLU A 333 19.50 -29.63 -0.42
CA GLU A 333 20.13 -28.32 -0.11
C GLU A 333 19.27 -27.08 0.26
N PRO A 334 19.63 -26.36 1.35
CA PRO A 334 18.81 -25.29 1.92
C PRO A 334 18.98 -23.98 1.14
N THR A 335 17.86 -23.33 0.83
CA THR A 335 17.83 -21.95 0.31
C THR A 335 17.49 -20.95 1.42
N ASP A 336 17.99 -19.71 1.30
CA ASP A 336 17.75 -18.57 2.21
C ASP A 336 16.25 -18.29 2.52
N TYR A 337 15.34 -18.86 1.73
CA TYR A 337 13.89 -18.87 1.95
C TYR A 337 13.49 -19.58 3.26
N SER A 338 14.20 -20.64 3.66
CA SER A 338 13.95 -21.37 4.92
C SER A 338 14.29 -20.55 6.17
N LEU A 339 15.34 -19.71 6.11
CA LEU A 339 15.76 -18.83 7.21
C LEU A 339 14.82 -17.63 7.39
N TYR A 340 14.28 -17.11 6.29
CA TYR A 340 13.33 -16.01 6.29
C TYR A 340 11.95 -16.45 6.82
N GLN A 341 11.42 -17.59 6.34
CA GLN A 341 10.16 -18.16 6.84
C GLN A 341 10.25 -18.57 8.32
N PHE A 342 11.41 -19.05 8.78
CA PHE A 342 11.65 -19.37 10.19
C PHE A 342 11.68 -18.11 11.08
N ALA A 343 12.32 -17.03 10.62
CA ALA A 343 12.39 -15.77 11.35
C ALA A 343 11.02 -15.07 11.50
N GLU A 344 10.17 -15.11 10.46
CA GLU A 344 8.79 -14.60 10.55
C GLU A 344 7.89 -15.46 11.45
N SER A 345 8.05 -16.78 11.40
CA SER A 345 7.30 -17.71 12.27
C SER A 345 7.62 -17.54 13.75
N ILE A 346 8.88 -17.22 14.10
CA ILE A 346 9.30 -16.96 15.50
C ILE A 346 8.70 -15.65 16.04
N LEU A 347 8.61 -14.61 15.21
CA LEU A 347 8.13 -13.29 15.64
C LEU A 347 6.62 -13.25 15.88
N THR A 348 5.88 -14.22 15.33
CA THR A 348 4.41 -14.31 15.38
C THR A 348 3.92 -15.37 16.37
N PHE A 349 4.79 -16.20 16.94
CA PHE A 349 4.45 -17.29 17.85
C PHE A 349 4.37 -16.86 19.33
N LYS A 350 3.42 -17.43 20.08
CA LYS A 350 3.27 -17.23 21.54
C LYS A 350 3.86 -18.38 22.39
N SER A 351 3.71 -19.64 21.96
CA SER A 351 4.39 -20.86 22.45
C SER A 351 4.04 -22.06 21.54
N GLY A 352 4.85 -23.11 21.50
CA GLY A 352 4.59 -24.35 20.73
C GLY A 352 5.80 -24.91 19.97
N VAL A 353 5.62 -26.05 19.30
CA VAL A 353 6.67 -26.74 18.52
C VAL A 353 6.65 -26.26 17.07
N LEU A 354 7.82 -25.86 16.56
CA LEU A 354 8.05 -25.45 15.19
C LEU A 354 8.96 -26.46 14.49
N GLU A 355 8.58 -26.90 13.30
CA GLU A 355 9.45 -27.68 12.43
C GLU A 355 10.48 -26.76 11.75
N TYR A 356 11.76 -27.04 11.97
CA TYR A 356 12.85 -26.37 11.28
C TYR A 356 13.77 -27.43 10.68
N MET A 357 13.71 -27.58 9.36
CA MET A 357 14.32 -28.70 8.64
C MET A 357 13.78 -30.03 9.18
N ASP A 358 14.65 -31.01 9.42
CA ASP A 358 14.30 -32.35 9.94
C ASP A 358 14.26 -32.39 11.49
N ARG A 359 14.10 -31.24 12.16
CA ARG A 359 14.14 -31.13 13.62
C ARG A 359 12.96 -30.33 14.16
N GLU A 360 12.45 -30.77 15.30
CA GLU A 360 11.42 -30.07 16.05
C GLU A 360 12.07 -29.14 17.09
N LEU A 361 11.68 -27.86 17.06
CA LEU A 361 12.12 -26.83 17.97
C LEU A 361 10.94 -26.37 18.84
N GLU A 362 11.01 -26.57 20.14
CA GLU A 362 9.99 -26.14 21.09
C GLU A 362 10.29 -24.72 21.57
N ILE A 363 9.33 -23.80 21.35
CA ILE A 363 9.33 -22.47 21.96
C ILE A 363 8.67 -22.60 23.34
N GLU A 364 9.52 -22.64 24.36
CA GLU A 364 9.11 -22.79 25.76
C GLU A 364 8.48 -21.49 26.30
N SER A 365 9.07 -20.33 25.97
CA SER A 365 8.49 -19.03 26.35
C SER A 365 9.02 -17.86 25.52
N VAL A 366 8.16 -16.87 25.32
CA VAL A 366 8.50 -15.60 24.67
C VAL A 366 8.37 -14.47 25.69
N ILE A 367 9.50 -13.85 26.05
CA ILE A 367 9.52 -12.67 26.92
C ILE A 367 9.52 -11.45 26.01
N ARG A 368 8.35 -10.81 25.94
CA ARG A 368 8.09 -9.69 25.01
C ARG A 368 9.14 -8.59 25.16
N ASN A 369 9.77 -8.23 24.05
CA ASN A 369 10.84 -7.24 23.93
C ASN A 369 12.20 -7.59 24.57
N GLU A 370 12.39 -8.80 25.08
CA GLU A 370 13.66 -9.22 25.70
C GLU A 370 14.26 -10.43 24.99
N ALA A 371 13.63 -11.60 25.09
CA ALA A 371 14.22 -12.85 24.62
C ALA A 371 13.20 -13.97 24.40
N ILE A 372 13.60 -14.97 23.63
CA ILE A 372 12.86 -16.19 23.37
C ILE A 372 13.65 -17.36 23.92
N LYS A 373 13.00 -18.17 24.76
CA LYS A 373 13.55 -19.41 25.30
C LYS A 373 13.04 -20.57 24.46
N MET A 374 13.96 -21.33 23.89
CA MET A 374 13.66 -22.42 22.96
C MET A 374 14.61 -23.60 23.16
N SER A 375 14.14 -24.82 22.91
CA SER A 375 14.95 -26.04 22.94
C SER A 375 14.64 -26.90 21.71
N PHE A 376 15.63 -27.67 21.25
CA PHE A 376 15.31 -28.74 20.30
C PHE A 376 14.69 -29.89 21.08
N VAL A 377 13.57 -30.42 20.60
CA VAL A 377 12.78 -31.47 21.27
C VAL A 377 13.65 -32.69 21.60
N THR A 378 14.66 -32.96 20.76
CA THR A 378 15.62 -34.06 20.94
C THR A 378 16.74 -33.78 21.95
N GLU A 379 17.06 -32.51 22.26
CA GLU A 379 18.24 -32.12 23.06
C GLU A 379 17.89 -31.66 24.49
N LYS A 380 16.61 -31.42 24.82
CA LYS A 380 16.07 -31.02 26.16
C LYS A 380 16.73 -29.82 26.87
N GLN A 381 17.75 -29.20 26.27
CA GLN A 381 18.48 -28.08 26.86
C GLN A 381 18.04 -26.76 26.22
N ALA A 382 17.40 -25.92 27.03
CA ALA A 382 16.88 -24.63 26.57
C ALA A 382 18.00 -23.61 26.33
N LYS A 383 17.93 -22.94 25.19
CA LYS A 383 18.76 -21.79 24.82
C LYS A 383 17.91 -20.52 24.82
N ILE A 384 18.50 -19.43 25.28
CA ILE A 384 17.86 -18.11 25.31
C ILE A 384 18.43 -17.26 24.17
N VAL A 385 17.57 -16.83 23.26
CA VAL A 385 17.93 -15.98 22.12
C VAL A 385 17.28 -14.61 22.32
N THR A 386 18.09 -13.56 22.46
CA THR A 386 17.56 -12.21 22.67
C THR A 386 16.97 -11.64 21.39
N HIS A 387 15.94 -10.79 21.51
CA HIS A 387 15.36 -10.10 20.35
C HIS A 387 16.38 -9.21 19.63
N GLU A 388 17.36 -8.68 20.37
CA GLU A 388 18.47 -7.92 19.79
C GLU A 388 19.38 -8.78 18.92
N ALA A 389 19.66 -10.04 19.31
CA ALA A 389 20.44 -10.97 18.51
C ALA A 389 19.72 -11.33 17.20
N LEU A 390 18.40 -11.55 17.25
CA LEU A 390 17.55 -11.78 16.08
C LEU A 390 17.54 -10.58 15.12
N ARG A 391 17.37 -9.37 15.66
CA ARG A 391 17.42 -8.13 14.85
C ARG A 391 18.80 -7.92 14.21
N LYS A 392 19.89 -8.21 14.92
CA LYS A 392 21.26 -8.14 14.36
C LYS A 392 21.48 -9.16 13.24
N ALA A 393 20.90 -10.36 13.35
CA ALA A 393 20.95 -11.37 12.29
C ALA A 393 20.17 -10.92 11.04
N LEU A 394 18.95 -10.43 11.21
CA LEU A 394 18.12 -9.85 10.13
C LEU A 394 18.79 -8.65 9.46
N ALA A 395 19.42 -7.77 10.23
CA ALA A 395 20.16 -6.62 9.71
C ALA A 395 21.42 -7.04 8.91
N ARG A 396 22.12 -8.10 9.33
CA ARG A 396 23.25 -8.68 8.58
C ARG A 396 22.78 -9.30 7.26
N ALA A 397 21.66 -10.02 7.26
CA ALA A 397 21.05 -10.57 6.05
C ALA A 397 20.65 -9.46 5.06
N ARG A 398 19.99 -8.39 5.55
CA ARG A 398 19.67 -7.19 4.76
C ARG A 398 20.91 -6.45 4.24
N LYS A 399 21.97 -6.35 5.02
CA LYS A 399 23.24 -5.72 4.60
C LYS A 399 23.93 -6.52 3.50
N HIS A 400 23.85 -7.85 3.53
CA HIS A 400 24.36 -8.72 2.46
C HIS A 400 23.54 -8.58 1.17
N LEU A 401 22.21 -8.50 1.29
CA LEU A 401 21.30 -8.18 0.17
C LEU A 401 21.68 -6.84 -0.49
N HIS A 402 22.06 -5.86 0.32
CA HIS A 402 22.45 -4.51 -0.13
C HIS A 402 23.89 -4.41 -0.69
N GLN A 403 24.79 -5.33 -0.33
CA GLN A 403 26.15 -5.41 -0.88
C GLN A 403 26.19 -6.22 -2.19
N SER A 404 25.34 -7.25 -2.30
CA SER A 404 25.09 -7.99 -3.54
C SER A 404 24.52 -7.12 -4.67
N THR A 405 23.86 -6.02 -4.34
CA THR A 405 23.33 -5.02 -5.31
C THR A 405 24.34 -3.95 -5.70
N LYS A 406 25.54 -3.90 -5.10
CA LYS A 406 26.60 -2.93 -5.45
C LYS A 406 27.73 -3.51 -6.29
N THR A 407 27.75 -4.82 -6.53
CA THR A 407 28.75 -5.51 -7.38
C THR A 407 28.14 -6.06 -8.67
N LYS A 408 27.18 -5.32 -9.24
CA LYS A 408 26.71 -5.50 -10.61
C LYS A 408 26.66 -4.16 -11.32
#